data_AF-A0A3P6RPJ1-F1
#
_entry.id   AF-A0A3P6RPJ1-F1
#
_cell.length_a   1.000
_cell.length_b   1.000
_cell.length_c   1.000
_cell.angle_alpha   90.00
_cell.angle_beta   90.00
_cell.angle_gamma   90.00
#
_symmetry.space_group_name_H-M   'P 1'
#
loop_
_entity.id
_entity.type
_entity.pdbx_description
1 polymer ?
#
loop_
_entity_poly.entity_id
_entity_poly.type
_entity_poly.pdbx_seq_one_letter_code
_entity_poly.pdbx_strand_id
1 'polypeptide(L)' 'MSGRKREITNIDPKVNIYHRCNYFGACYKKIGIHIPPQYVTDGPNPKDTYNIGNINLNNQWSGETVDCIN' A
#
# COMPACT_ATOMS: atom_id res chain seq x y z
N MET A 1 0.06 8.11 7.33
CA MET A 1 1.22 8.20 6.40
C MET A 1 0.84 9.13 5.27
N SER A 2 1.76 9.94 4.76
CA SER A 2 1.56 10.84 3.62
C SER A 2 2.74 10.73 2.67
N GLY A 3 2.51 10.92 1.37
CA GLY A 3 3.55 10.89 0.34
C GLY A 3 3.22 11.84 -0.80
N ARG A 4 4.24 12.26 -1.55
CA ARG A 4 4.09 13.17 -2.68
C ARG A 4 4.99 12.72 -3.83
N LYS A 5 4.51 12.87 -5.05
CA LYS A 5 5.26 12.65 -6.28
C LYS A 5 4.90 13.76 -7.28
N ARG A 6 5.83 14.12 -8.16
CA ARG A 6 5.60 15.07 -9.25
C ARG A 6 5.55 14.32 -10.57
N GLU A 7 4.38 14.35 -11.21
CA GLU A 7 4.15 13.78 -12.54
C GLU A 7 3.32 14.75 -13.39
N ILE A 8 3.24 14.51 -14.70
CA ILE A 8 2.42 15.32 -15.63
C ILE A 8 0.95 14.89 -15.55
N THR A 9 0.69 13.60 -15.31
CA THR A 9 -0.64 13.01 -15.15
C THR A 9 -0.94 12.77 -13.67
N ASN A 10 -2.18 12.34 -13.37
CA ASN A 10 -2.52 11.81 -12.06
C ASN A 10 -1.62 10.63 -11.71
N ILE A 11 -1.21 10.58 -10.44
CA ILE A 11 -0.49 9.44 -9.88
C ILE A 11 -1.46 8.31 -9.55
N ASP A 12 -0.98 7.07 -9.59
CA ASP A 12 -1.70 5.88 -9.12
C ASP A 12 -1.04 5.34 -7.83
N PRO A 13 -1.41 5.86 -6.65
CA PRO A 13 -0.73 5.49 -5.42
C PRO A 13 -1.08 4.04 -5.04
N LYS A 14 -0.05 3.32 -4.58
CA LYS A 14 -0.18 1.97 -4.04
C LYS A 14 0.57 1.86 -2.72
N VAL A 15 -0.10 1.31 -1.71
CA VAL A 15 0.52 0.96 -0.43
C VAL A 15 0.84 -0.53 -0.47
N ASN A 16 2.12 -0.87 -0.29
CA ASN A 16 2.54 -2.25 -0.11
C ASN A 16 2.80 -2.49 1.38
N ILE A 17 2.13 -3.48 1.95
CA ILE A 17 2.34 -3.95 3.31
C ILE A 17 3.20 -5.20 3.24
N TYR A 18 4.35 -5.18 3.90
CA TYR A 18 5.27 -6.31 3.96
C TYR A 18 5.29 -6.88 5.38
N HIS A 19 5.10 -8.19 5.52
CA HIS A 19 5.00 -8.83 6.84
C HIS A 19 5.54 -10.25 6.87
N ARG A 20 5.76 -10.74 8.10
CA ARG A 20 6.10 -12.14 8.41
C ARG A 20 5.12 -12.78 9.39
N CYS A 21 3.93 -12.20 9.56
CA CYS A 21 2.91 -12.76 10.44
C CYS A 21 2.61 -14.21 10.02
N ASN A 22 2.82 -15.16 10.93
CA ASN A 22 2.71 -16.60 10.70
C ASN A 22 3.41 -17.08 9.40
N TYR A 23 4.59 -16.52 9.11
CA TYR A 23 5.37 -16.86 7.92
C TYR A 23 6.86 -16.94 8.26
N PHE A 24 7.46 -18.11 8.02
CA PHE A 24 8.85 -18.43 8.36
C PHE A 24 9.79 -18.48 7.14
N GLY A 25 9.36 -17.94 5.99
CA GLY A 25 10.21 -17.88 4.81
C GLY A 25 11.30 -16.81 4.89
N ALA A 26 12.27 -16.89 3.98
CA ALA A 26 13.45 -15.99 3.98
C ALA A 26 13.11 -14.51 3.70
N CYS A 27 12.00 -14.23 3.01
CA CYS A 27 11.59 -12.88 2.60
C CYS A 27 10.34 -12.39 3.36
N TYR A 28 9.45 -11.63 2.70
CA TYR A 28 8.24 -11.09 3.30
C TYR A 28 7.02 -11.44 2.45
N LYS A 29 5.89 -11.72 3.11
CA LYS A 29 4.59 -11.66 2.45
C LYS A 29 4.26 -10.21 2.15
N LYS A 30 3.66 -9.96 0.98
CA LYS A 30 3.35 -8.64 0.45
C LYS A 30 1.88 -8.57 0.08
N ILE A 31 1.21 -7.55 0.62
CA ILE A 31 -0.16 -7.19 0.26
C ILE A 31 -0.12 -5.81 -0.38
N GLY A 32 -0.73 -5.67 -1.57
CA GLY A 32 -0.78 -4.41 -2.30
C GLY A 32 -2.18 -3.80 -2.28
N ILE A 33 -2.31 -2.58 -1.79
CA ILE A 33 -3.59 -1.85 -1.72
C ILE A 33 -3.50 -0.64 -2.63
N HIS A 34 -4.41 -0.57 -3.60
CA HIS A 34 -4.53 0.60 -4.48
C HIS A 34 -5.32 1.70 -3.78
N ILE A 35 -4.80 2.92 -3.85
CA ILE A 35 -5.48 4.10 -3.33
C ILE A 35 -6.31 4.70 -4.47
N PRO A 36 -7.63 4.84 -4.30
CA PRO A 36 -8.47 5.37 -5.37
C PRO A 36 -8.08 6.80 -5.77
N PRO A 37 -8.13 7.15 -7.07
CA PRO A 37 -7.69 8.46 -7.56
C PRO A 37 -8.39 9.66 -6.93
N GLN A 38 -9.62 9.51 -6.43
CA GLN A 38 -10.35 10.59 -5.75
C GLN A 38 -9.70 11.06 -4.44
N TYR A 39 -8.79 10.26 -3.86
CA TYR A 39 -8.01 10.65 -2.68
C TYR A 39 -6.65 11.27 -3.04
N VAL A 40 -6.35 11.42 -4.34
CA VAL A 40 -5.18 12.14 -4.83
C VAL A 40 -5.50 13.62 -4.93
N THR A 41 -4.60 14.46 -4.40
CA THR A 41 -4.74 15.92 -4.46
C THR A 41 -3.57 16.52 -5.24
N ASP A 42 -3.88 17.39 -6.20
CA ASP A 42 -2.89 18.25 -6.82
C ASP A 42 -2.47 19.37 -5.86
N GLY A 43 -1.20 19.34 -5.46
CA GLY A 43 -0.62 20.35 -4.58
C GLY A 43 0.22 19.75 -3.45
N PRO A 44 0.73 20.60 -2.54
CA PRO A 44 1.57 20.16 -1.44
C PRO A 44 0.78 19.54 -0.28
N ASN A 45 -0.50 19.88 -0.13
CA ASN A 45 -1.32 19.50 1.04
C ASN A 45 -2.47 18.58 0.61
N PRO A 46 -2.64 17.39 1.23
CA PRO A 46 -3.75 16.49 0.95
C PRO A 46 -5.08 17.09 1.41
N LYS A 47 -6.15 16.92 0.62
CA LYS A 47 -7.51 17.36 0.98
C LYS A 47 -8.29 16.33 1.80
N ASP A 48 -7.95 15.05 1.64
CA ASP A 48 -8.64 13.94 2.29
C ASP A 48 -7.66 12.80 2.59
N THR A 49 -8.11 11.85 3.40
CA THR A 49 -7.36 10.66 3.80
C THR A 49 -8.15 9.40 3.50
N TYR A 50 -7.51 8.44 2.83
CA TYR A 50 -8.13 7.15 2.59
C TYR A 50 -7.88 6.20 3.76
N ASN A 51 -8.96 5.79 4.44
CA ASN A 51 -8.90 4.80 5.51
C ASN A 51 -9.05 3.39 4.95
N ILE A 52 -7.97 2.62 4.96
CA ILE A 52 -7.93 1.21 4.49
C ILE A 52 -8.57 0.22 5.48
N GLY A 53 -9.03 0.70 6.64
CA GLY A 53 -9.60 -0.11 7.70
C GLY A 53 -8.55 -0.93 8.46
N ASN A 54 -9.04 -1.96 9.16
CA ASN A 54 -8.20 -2.89 9.91
C ASN A 54 -7.93 -4.14 9.08
N ILE A 55 -6.65 -4.50 8.93
CA ILE A 55 -6.21 -5.63 8.12
C ILE A 55 -5.59 -6.68 9.03
N ASN A 56 -6.18 -7.87 9.07
CA ASN A 56 -5.61 -9.01 9.78
C ASN A 56 -4.58 -9.73 8.90
N LEU A 57 -3.30 -9.58 9.25
CA LEU A 57 -2.17 -10.12 8.50
C LEU A 57 -1.94 -11.63 8.69
N ASN A 58 -2.72 -12.29 9.53
CA ASN A 58 -2.67 -13.75 9.71
C ASN A 58 -3.49 -14.50 8.63
N ASN A 59 -4.47 -13.84 8.02
CA ASN A 59 -5.29 -14.47 6.99
C ASN A 59 -4.54 -14.58 5.65
N GLN A 60 -4.94 -15.53 4.79
CA GLN A 60 -4.51 -15.53 3.39
C GLN A 60 -5.32 -14.52 2.60
N TRP A 61 -4.64 -13.52 2.02
CA TRP A 61 -5.26 -12.49 1.20
C TRP A 61 -5.17 -12.84 -0.29
N SER A 62 -6.23 -12.58 -1.04
CA SER A 62 -6.20 -12.70 -2.50
C SER A 62 -5.18 -11.71 -3.09
N GLY A 63 -4.26 -12.20 -3.91
CA GLY A 63 -3.18 -11.39 -4.47
C GLY A 63 -2.01 -11.12 -3.52
N GLU A 64 -1.94 -11.79 -2.37
CA GLU A 64 -0.73 -11.83 -1.54
C GLU A 64 0.40 -12.52 -2.31
N THR A 65 1.58 -11.91 -2.32
CA THR A 65 2.79 -12.48 -2.94
C THR A 65 3.92 -12.55 -1.93
N VAL A 66 5.02 -13.21 -2.29
CA VAL A 66 6.28 -13.16 -1.52
C VAL A 66 7.24 -12.24 -2.27
N ASP A 67 7.82 -11.27 -1.56
CA ASP A 67 8.73 -10.28 -2.12
C ASP A 67 9.89 -10.03 -1.15
N CYS A 68 11.09 -9.89 -1.70
CA CYS A 68 12.33 -9.65 -0.96
C CYS A 68 12.73 -8.20 -1.21
N ILE A 69 12.33 -7.30 -0.32
CA ILE A 69 12.80 -5.91 -0.41
C ILE A 69 14.28 -5.88 -0.05
N ASN A 70 15.09 -5.26 -0.90
CA ASN A 70 16.52 -5.05 -0.71
C ASN A 70 16.80 -3.60 -0.34
#